data_AF-A0A4Q2ZT76-F1
#
_entry.id   AF-A0A4Q2ZT76-F1
#
_cell.length_a   1.000
_cell.length_b   1.000
_cell.length_c   1.000
_cell.angle_alpha   90.00
_cell.angle_beta   90.00
_cell.angle_gamma   90.00
#
_symmetry.space_group_name_H-M   'P 1'
#
loop_
_entity.id
_entity.type
_entity.pdbx_description
1 polymer ?
#
loop_
_entity_poly.entity_id
_entity_poly.type
_entity_poly.pdbx_seq_one_letter_code
_entity_poly.pdbx_strand_id
1 'polypeptide(L)'
;MPSRMRFIHFLLFTIVLFSSVQSFAQKVANYSTGKPGTAEYEHLSFWSNRKVYYSYGNDRKEILLQYEEPNGTTLTIKFPNGLTLDASLTKNNGLLVSGKRQGNKYSKSFAWEYEGLVNGRGTYCNVCEQSPEDAAKLLRRYYIRK
;
A
#
# COMPACT_ATOMS: atom_id res chain seq x y z
N MET A 1 -29.52 -53.17 9.28
CA MET A 1 -29.45 -51.83 8.66
C MET A 1 -28.28 -51.03 9.25
N PRO A 2 -27.05 -51.04 8.67
CA PRO A 2 -25.95 -50.18 9.14
C PRO A 2 -25.23 -49.47 7.98
N SER A 3 -25.96 -48.90 7.01
CA SER A 3 -25.37 -48.29 5.80
C SER A 3 -25.45 -46.76 5.77
N ARG A 4 -26.38 -46.13 6.50
CA ARG A 4 -26.61 -44.67 6.44
C ARG A 4 -25.66 -43.82 7.28
N MET A 5 -25.07 -44.37 8.34
CA MET A 5 -24.29 -43.58 9.31
C MET A 5 -22.83 -43.34 8.88
N ARG A 6 -22.26 -44.21 8.03
CA ARG A 6 -20.88 -44.09 7.52
C ARG A 6 -20.74 -43.05 6.39
N PHE A 7 -21.81 -42.81 5.63
CA PHE A 7 -21.81 -41.84 4.53
C PHE A 7 -21.80 -40.39 5.04
N ILE A 8 -22.50 -40.11 6.14
CA ILE A 8 -22.59 -38.76 6.74
C ILE A 8 -21.25 -38.33 7.36
N HIS A 9 -20.52 -39.25 7.98
CA HIS A 9 -19.20 -38.96 8.54
C HIS A 9 -18.14 -38.72 7.47
N PHE A 10 -18.23 -39.43 6.33
CA PHE A 10 -17.34 -39.18 5.19
C PHE A 10 -17.63 -37.83 4.50
N LEU A 11 -18.90 -37.41 4.46
CA LEU A 11 -19.32 -36.13 3.89
C LEU A 11 -18.95 -34.92 4.79
N LEU A 12 -18.99 -35.09 6.12
CA LEU A 12 -18.55 -34.05 7.07
C LEU A 12 -17.03 -33.86 7.07
N PHE A 13 -16.26 -34.92 6.80
CA PHE A 13 -14.79 -34.84 6.73
C PHE A 13 -14.29 -34.09 5.49
N THR A 14 -15.01 -34.17 4.37
CA THR A 14 -14.65 -33.46 3.12
C THR A 14 -15.01 -31.96 3.15
N ILE A 15 -16.04 -31.54 3.88
CA ILE A 15 -16.41 -30.11 3.97
C ILE A 15 -15.39 -29.30 4.79
N VAL A 16 -14.78 -29.89 5.82
CA VAL A 16 -13.77 -29.20 6.65
C VAL A 16 -12.45 -28.95 5.89
N LEU A 17 -12.08 -29.85 4.97
CA LEU A 17 -10.88 -29.73 4.14
C LEU A 17 -11.00 -28.70 3.00
N PHE A 18 -12.22 -28.25 2.66
CA PHE A 18 -12.47 -27.18 1.70
C PHE A 18 -12.68 -25.81 2.35
N SER A 19 -12.29 -25.66 3.62
CA SER A 19 -12.10 -24.34 4.26
C SER A 19 -10.88 -23.66 3.64
N SER A 20 -11.03 -23.28 2.38
CA SER A 20 -10.09 -22.54 1.57
C SER A 20 -9.63 -21.33 2.37
N VAL A 21 -8.37 -21.40 2.81
CA VAL A 21 -7.62 -20.25 3.28
C VAL A 21 -7.55 -19.29 2.09
N GLN A 22 -8.53 -18.40 1.96
CA GLN A 22 -8.45 -17.28 1.05
C GLN A 22 -7.35 -16.37 1.57
N SER A 23 -6.10 -16.66 1.20
CA SER A 23 -5.04 -15.68 1.27
C SER A 23 -5.40 -14.59 0.27
N PHE A 24 -6.07 -13.53 0.75
CA PHE A 24 -6.30 -12.34 -0.05
C PHE A 24 -4.94 -11.86 -0.57
N ALA A 25 -4.76 -11.87 -1.89
CA ALA A 25 -3.53 -11.42 -2.51
C ALA A 25 -3.27 -9.96 -2.09
N GLN A 26 -2.25 -9.74 -1.28
CA GLN A 26 -1.89 -8.41 -0.81
C GLN A 26 -1.31 -7.62 -1.97
N LYS A 27 -1.87 -6.43 -2.18
CA LYS A 27 -1.38 -5.45 -3.14
C LYS A 27 -0.71 -4.26 -2.44
N VAL A 28 0.20 -3.60 -3.15
CA VAL A 28 0.92 -2.42 -2.70
C VAL A 28 0.97 -1.34 -3.79
N ALA A 29 0.69 -0.10 -3.39
CA ALA A 29 0.81 1.08 -4.24
C ALA A 29 2.03 1.88 -3.80
N ASN A 30 2.98 2.06 -4.72
CA ASN A 30 4.25 2.72 -4.48
C ASN A 30 4.28 4.10 -5.14
N TYR A 31 4.79 5.08 -4.40
CA TYR A 31 4.89 6.46 -4.84
C TYR A 31 6.24 7.02 -4.45
N SER A 32 6.96 7.64 -5.38
CA SER A 32 8.29 8.17 -5.11
C SER A 32 8.49 9.59 -5.63
N THR A 33 9.51 10.24 -5.09
CA THR A 33 10.07 11.49 -5.57
C THR A 33 11.60 11.40 -5.49
N GLY A 34 12.29 12.18 -6.32
CA GLY A 34 13.74 12.03 -6.50
C GLY A 34 14.10 10.80 -7.35
N LYS A 35 15.34 10.32 -7.21
CA LYS A 35 15.86 9.16 -7.97
C LYS A 35 16.36 8.09 -7.00
N PRO A 36 16.04 6.80 -7.20
CA PRO A 36 16.58 5.73 -6.38
C PRO A 36 18.11 5.81 -6.25
N GLY A 37 18.62 5.62 -5.02
CA GLY A 37 20.05 5.72 -4.72
C GLY A 37 20.59 7.15 -4.54
N THR A 38 19.72 8.17 -4.48
CA THR A 38 20.12 9.55 -4.18
C THR A 38 19.58 10.05 -2.84
N ALA A 39 20.16 11.14 -2.32
CA ALA A 39 19.84 11.65 -0.99
C ALA A 39 18.43 12.26 -0.96
N GLU A 40 17.95 12.67 -2.13
CA GLU A 40 16.63 13.25 -2.36
C GLU A 40 15.55 12.19 -2.61
N TYR A 41 15.92 10.90 -2.70
CA TYR A 41 14.95 9.82 -2.87
C TYR A 41 14.05 9.73 -1.64
N GLU A 42 12.76 9.76 -1.89
CA GLU A 42 11.74 9.41 -0.91
C GLU A 42 10.68 8.56 -1.57
N HIS A 43 10.15 7.62 -0.80
CA HIS A 43 9.23 6.60 -1.28
C HIS A 43 8.18 6.32 -0.22
N LEU A 44 6.92 6.24 -0.63
CA LEU A 44 5.78 5.87 0.19
C LEU A 44 5.13 4.62 -0.38
N SER A 45 4.98 3.61 0.47
CA SER A 45 4.44 2.30 0.11
C SER A 45 3.15 2.03 0.88
N PHE A 46 2.02 1.96 0.18
CA PHE A 46 0.69 1.77 0.76
C PHE A 46 0.18 0.36 0.49
N TRP A 47 0.11 -0.46 1.54
CA TRP A 47 -0.30 -1.85 1.42
C TRP A 47 -1.81 -2.00 1.63
N SER A 48 -2.44 -2.89 0.88
CA SER A 48 -3.85 -3.27 1.07
C SER A 48 -4.20 -3.82 2.46
N ASN A 49 -3.19 -4.28 3.21
CA ASN A 49 -3.32 -4.70 4.62
C ASN A 49 -3.22 -3.54 5.63
N ARG A 50 -3.34 -2.29 5.15
CA ARG A 50 -3.31 -1.07 5.98
C ARG A 50 -1.95 -0.75 6.62
N LYS A 51 -0.84 -1.21 6.04
CA LYS A 51 0.52 -0.76 6.41
C LYS A 51 1.04 0.31 5.46
N VAL A 52 1.65 1.36 6.01
CA VAL A 52 2.30 2.43 5.25
C VAL A 52 3.77 2.47 5.60
N TYR A 53 4.65 2.35 4.61
CA TYR A 53 6.09 2.51 4.81
C TYR A 53 6.58 3.77 4.12
N TYR A 54 7.61 4.38 4.71
CA TYR A 54 8.37 5.44 4.11
C TYR A 54 9.83 5.01 3.99
N SER A 55 10.37 5.08 2.78
CA SER A 55 11.77 4.79 2.50
C SER A 55 12.48 6.05 2.00
N TYR A 56 13.73 6.29 2.41
CA TYR A 56 14.44 7.53 2.04
C TYR A 56 15.96 7.41 1.98
N GLY A 57 16.56 8.34 1.23
CA GLY A 57 18.00 8.53 1.08
C GLY A 57 18.71 7.47 0.25
N ASN A 58 20.03 7.61 0.13
CA ASN A 58 20.88 6.75 -0.70
C ASN A 58 20.75 5.26 -0.36
N ASP A 59 20.67 4.95 0.93
CA ASP A 59 20.67 3.57 1.45
C ASP A 59 19.26 2.98 1.59
N ARG A 60 18.22 3.69 1.10
CA ARG A 60 16.80 3.29 1.19
C ARG A 60 16.42 2.87 2.62
N LYS A 61 16.73 3.71 3.62
CA LYS A 61 16.30 3.47 5.00
C LYS A 61 14.78 3.43 5.04
N GLU A 62 14.20 2.43 5.68
CA GLU A 62 12.76 2.23 5.73
C GLU A 62 12.22 2.38 7.16
N ILE A 63 11.07 3.05 7.28
CA ILE A 63 10.33 3.18 8.52
C ILE A 63 8.85 2.86 8.29
N LEU A 64 8.24 2.18 9.26
CA LEU A 64 6.80 1.99 9.32
C LEU A 64 6.15 3.28 9.84
N LEU A 65 5.16 3.78 9.11
CA LEU A 65 4.40 4.96 9.46
C LEU A 65 3.07 4.57 10.11
N GLN A 66 2.57 5.47 10.95
CA GLN A 66 1.18 5.46 11.41
C GLN A 66 0.37 6.47 10.59
N TYR A 67 -0.95 6.38 10.66
CA TYR A 67 -1.82 7.36 10.04
C TYR A 67 -3.15 7.47 10.81
N GLU A 68 -3.85 8.58 10.61
CA GLU A 68 -5.21 8.80 11.13
C GLU A 68 -6.24 8.40 10.08
N GLU A 69 -7.45 8.04 10.53
CA GLU A 69 -8.56 7.81 9.61
C GLU A 69 -8.78 9.05 8.72
N PRO A 70 -9.03 8.87 7.42
CA PRO A 70 -9.07 9.97 6.48
C PRO A 70 -10.18 10.97 6.81
N ASN A 71 -9.86 12.25 6.66
CA ASN A 71 -10.83 13.33 6.67
C ASN A 71 -11.09 13.76 5.23
N GLY A 72 -12.16 13.23 4.64
CA GLY A 72 -12.44 13.37 3.21
C GLY A 72 -11.31 12.79 2.36
N THR A 73 -10.78 13.59 1.46
CA THR A 73 -9.77 13.20 0.46
C THR A 73 -8.33 13.22 0.96
N THR A 74 -8.12 13.48 2.26
CA THR A 74 -6.79 13.63 2.87
C THR A 74 -6.54 12.55 3.91
N LEU A 75 -5.37 11.92 3.81
CA LEU A 75 -4.81 11.00 4.79
C LEU A 75 -3.74 11.73 5.62
N THR A 76 -3.89 11.75 6.93
CA THR A 76 -2.88 12.31 7.82
C THR A 76 -1.89 11.21 8.25
N ILE A 77 -0.65 11.31 7.81
CA ILE A 77 0.47 10.39 8.08
C ILE A 77 1.28 10.90 9.27
N LYS A 78 1.67 9.99 10.17
CA LYS A 78 2.45 10.24 11.38
C LYS A 78 3.78 9.50 11.34
N PHE A 79 4.85 10.26 11.44
CA PHE A 79 6.21 9.74 11.56
C PHE A 79 6.53 9.43 13.03
N PRO A 80 7.43 8.47 13.29
CA PRO A 80 7.85 8.13 14.66
C PRO A 80 8.43 9.29 15.47
N ASN A 81 8.98 10.31 14.79
CA ASN A 81 9.53 11.52 15.42
C ASN A 81 8.47 12.59 15.75
N GLY A 82 7.17 12.30 15.56
CA GLY A 82 6.08 13.25 15.81
C GLY A 82 5.82 14.24 14.68
N LEU A 83 6.52 14.14 13.55
CA LEU A 83 6.15 14.87 12.33
C LEU A 83 4.84 14.31 11.77
N THR A 84 3.93 15.20 11.41
CA THR A 84 2.66 14.86 10.78
C THR A 84 2.55 15.55 9.43
N LEU A 85 2.23 14.78 8.40
CA LEU A 85 2.05 15.25 7.03
C LEU A 85 0.68 14.80 6.50
N ASP A 86 0.06 15.63 5.68
CA ASP A 86 -1.18 15.31 4.99
C ASP A 86 -0.85 14.84 3.57
N ALA A 87 -1.42 13.71 3.16
CA ALA A 87 -1.29 13.13 1.83
C ALA A 87 -2.64 13.13 1.12
N SER A 88 -2.67 13.58 -0.13
CA SER A 88 -3.87 13.61 -0.96
C SER A 88 -3.56 13.19 -2.39
N LEU A 89 -4.52 12.50 -3.02
CA LEU A 89 -4.39 12.13 -4.44
C LEU A 89 -4.56 13.37 -5.32
N THR A 90 -3.66 13.51 -6.28
CA THR A 90 -3.71 14.54 -7.33
C THR A 90 -4.58 14.06 -8.51
N LYS A 91 -4.88 14.98 -9.44
CA LYS A 91 -5.65 14.65 -10.67
C LYS A 91 -4.96 13.60 -11.55
N ASN A 92 -3.63 13.53 -11.51
CA ASN A 92 -2.82 12.61 -12.32
C ASN A 92 -2.47 11.33 -11.55
N ASN A 93 -3.30 10.94 -10.57
CA ASN A 93 -3.12 9.76 -9.73
C ASN A 93 -1.83 9.72 -8.88
N GLY A 94 -1.01 10.78 -8.88
CA GLY A 94 0.12 10.97 -7.95
C GLY A 94 -0.34 11.42 -6.56
N LEU A 95 0.60 11.56 -5.62
CA LEU A 95 0.36 12.03 -4.26
C LEU A 95 0.98 13.41 -4.03
N LEU A 96 0.20 14.32 -3.45
CA LEU A 96 0.72 15.54 -2.86
C LEU A 96 0.84 15.32 -1.35
N VAL A 97 2.04 15.49 -0.80
CA VAL A 97 2.32 15.35 0.63
C VAL A 97 2.80 16.70 1.17
N SER A 98 2.11 17.24 2.17
CA SER A 98 2.40 18.56 2.72
C SER A 98 2.25 18.65 4.24
N GLY A 99 2.98 19.56 4.88
CA GLY A 99 2.89 19.81 6.31
C GLY A 99 1.71 20.72 6.69
N LYS A 100 0.98 20.37 7.76
CA LYS A 100 -0.18 21.14 8.25
C LYS A 100 0.17 22.29 9.21
N ARG A 101 1.32 22.21 9.89
CA ARG A 101 1.70 23.19 10.94
C ARG A 101 2.37 24.43 10.32
N GLN A 102 1.87 25.61 10.70
CA GLN A 102 2.44 26.91 10.38
C GLN A 102 3.96 26.91 10.64
N GLY A 103 4.74 27.05 9.57
CA GLY A 103 6.21 27.04 9.58
C GLY A 103 6.85 25.90 8.79
N ASN A 104 6.13 24.81 8.51
CA ASN A 104 6.68 23.68 7.78
C ASN A 104 6.50 23.86 6.26
N LYS A 105 7.56 24.29 5.56
CA LYS A 105 7.59 24.47 4.09
C LYS A 105 7.58 23.16 3.30
N TYR A 106 7.35 22.02 3.96
CA TYR A 106 7.35 20.73 3.29
C TYR A 106 6.11 20.60 2.41
N SER A 107 6.34 20.51 1.11
CA SER A 107 5.33 20.21 0.10
C SER A 107 6.04 19.50 -1.05
N LYS A 108 5.74 18.21 -1.25
CA LYS A 108 6.35 17.40 -2.30
C LYS A 108 5.28 16.61 -3.05
N SER A 109 5.47 16.54 -4.36
CA SER A 109 4.70 15.66 -5.23
C SER A 109 5.45 14.35 -5.41
N PHE A 110 4.75 13.25 -5.18
CA PHE A 110 5.21 11.89 -5.39
C PHE A 110 4.46 11.32 -6.61
N ALA A 111 5.21 10.87 -7.61
CA ALA A 111 4.65 10.16 -8.74
C ALA A 111 4.43 8.69 -8.38
N TRP A 112 3.49 8.01 -9.03
CA TRP A 112 3.40 6.55 -8.94
C TRP A 112 4.70 5.93 -9.46
N GLU A 113 5.25 4.99 -8.71
CA GLU A 113 6.50 4.30 -9.04
C GLU A 113 6.18 2.88 -9.54
N TYR A 114 6.56 2.61 -10.79
CA TYR A 114 6.48 1.26 -11.36
C TYR A 114 7.61 0.40 -10.81
N GLU A 115 7.24 -0.74 -10.20
CA GLU A 115 8.18 -1.74 -9.68
C GLU A 115 8.00 -3.03 -10.50
N GLY A 116 8.92 -3.29 -11.43
CA GLY A 116 8.82 -4.44 -12.33
C GLY A 116 9.91 -4.44 -13.41
N LEU A 117 9.67 -5.15 -14.51
CA LEU A 117 10.63 -5.26 -15.59
C LEU A 117 10.83 -3.92 -16.32
N VAL A 118 12.08 -3.49 -16.44
CA VAL A 118 12.46 -2.35 -17.28
C VAL A 118 13.18 -2.89 -18.51
N ASN A 119 12.61 -2.69 -19.69
CA ASN A 119 13.15 -3.20 -20.96
C ASN A 119 13.45 -4.72 -20.92
N GLY A 120 12.58 -5.50 -20.28
CA GLY A 120 12.71 -6.95 -20.15
C GLY A 120 13.77 -7.42 -19.13
N ARG A 121 14.39 -6.53 -18.35
CA ARG A 121 15.34 -6.86 -17.29
C ARG A 121 14.75 -6.62 -15.91
N GLY A 122 14.97 -7.55 -14.97
CA GLY A 122 14.47 -7.50 -13.59
C GLY A 122 13.55 -8.67 -13.24
N THR A 123 12.66 -8.46 -12.26
CA THR A 123 11.59 -9.42 -11.91
C THR A 123 10.29 -8.66 -11.73
N TYR A 124 9.17 -9.25 -12.14
CA TYR A 124 7.85 -8.65 -11.88
C TYR A 124 7.58 -8.58 -10.38
N CYS A 125 7.17 -7.40 -9.90
CA CYS A 125 6.60 -7.29 -8.57
C CYS A 125 5.11 -7.69 -8.61
N ASN A 126 4.81 -8.95 -8.30
CA ASN A 126 3.44 -9.49 -8.33
C ASN A 126 2.49 -8.81 -7.33
N VAL A 127 3.03 -8.27 -6.24
CA VAL A 127 2.27 -7.55 -5.22
C VAL A 127 2.09 -6.07 -5.57
N CYS A 128 2.92 -5.49 -6.43
CA CYS A 128 2.83 -4.08 -6.78
C CYS A 128 1.69 -3.84 -7.76
N GLU A 129 1.02 -2.70 -7.60
CA GLU A 129 0.06 -2.23 -8.60
C GLU A 129 0.79 -1.92 -9.91
N GLN A 130 0.18 -2.33 -11.02
CA GLN A 130 0.82 -2.29 -12.36
C GLN A 130 0.46 -1.02 -13.14
N SER A 131 -0.43 -0.20 -12.61
CA SER A 131 -0.86 1.07 -13.21
C SER A 131 -1.07 2.15 -12.14
N PRO A 132 -0.92 3.43 -12.50
CA PRO A 132 -1.23 4.54 -11.60
C PRO A 132 -2.71 4.59 -11.23
N GLU A 133 -3.61 4.13 -12.12
CA GLU A 133 -5.05 4.04 -11.86
C GLU A 133 -5.37 3.04 -10.75
N ASP A 134 -4.76 1.85 -10.80
CA ASP A 134 -4.97 0.80 -9.78
C ASP A 134 -4.34 1.20 -8.45
N ALA A 135 -3.16 1.83 -8.48
CA ALA A 135 -2.54 2.42 -7.30
C ALA A 135 -3.47 3.45 -6.61
N ALA A 136 -4.03 4.40 -7.39
CA ALA A 136 -4.97 5.36 -6.85
C ALA A 136 -6.28 4.70 -6.37
N LYS A 137 -6.72 3.61 -6.99
CA LYS A 137 -7.88 2.83 -6.56
C LYS A 137 -7.63 2.11 -5.23
N LEU A 138 -6.44 1.57 -5.02
CA LEU A 138 -6.01 1.00 -3.73
C LEU A 138 -6.05 2.07 -2.64
N LEU A 139 -5.48 3.25 -2.89
CA LEU A 139 -5.50 4.35 -1.92
C LEU A 139 -6.93 4.75 -1.56
N ARG A 140 -7.81 4.93 -2.56
CA ARG A 140 -9.22 5.27 -2.33
C ARG A 140 -10.00 4.19 -1.59
N ARG A 141 -9.56 2.93 -1.66
CA ARG A 141 -10.23 1.82 -0.99
C ARG A 141 -9.85 1.73 0.48
N TYR A 142 -8.57 1.91 0.80
CA TYR A 142 -8.04 1.57 2.13
C TYR A 142 -7.61 2.76 2.98
N TYR A 143 -7.34 3.90 2.35
CA TYR A 143 -6.67 5.03 3.00
C TYR A 143 -7.38 6.36 2.85
N ILE A 144 -8.00 6.64 1.70
CA ILE A 144 -8.60 7.94 1.39
C ILE A 144 -10.06 7.71 1.03
N ARG A 145 -10.99 8.43 1.64
CA ARG A 145 -12.42 8.32 1.28
C ARG A 145 -12.80 9.44 0.32
N LYS A 146 -13.80 9.18 -0.53
CA LYS A 146 -14.42 10.25 -1.33
C LYS A 146 -15.34 11.07 -0.45
#